data_AF-D9WJL2-F1
#
_entry.id   AF-D9WJL2-F1
#
_cell.length_a   1.000
_cell.length_b   1.000
_cell.length_c   1.000
_cell.angle_alpha   90.00
_cell.angle_beta   90.00
_cell.angle_gamma   90.00
#
_symmetry.space_group_name_H-M   'P 1'
#
loop_
_entity.id
_entity.type
_entity.pdbx_description
1 polymer ?
#
loop_
_entity_poly.entity_id
_entity_poly.type
_entity_poly.pdbx_seq_one_letter_code
_entity_poly.pdbx_strand_id
1 'polypeptide(L)'
;MDFVNVSRSGALAADVAGEQLSAARRARPQLASVVVGMNDTLRDSFDIRRVAEALDATIGALRADGTVVLTACLPDPGRMLGLPEALAGPLGRRMRAVNTVVHALSGRYGAVHVELTEQSWVMDRAAWSVDRLHPSELGHRLLAREFHGALTARGIAKGDPPATALDGPTPSRAASAWWMATRGTRWVVDRCTDLLPGLLALAAQEVRHRVRGTGHLLDGQERRAALAALASLPRPEAQTPPHAATMVG
;
A
#
# COMPACT_ATOMS: atom_id res chain seq x y z
N MET A 1 -13.85 -21.58 3.17
CA MET A 1 -13.29 -20.22 3.18
C MET A 1 -12.93 -19.94 1.74
N ASP A 2 -13.67 -19.06 1.09
CA ASP A 2 -13.50 -18.80 -0.33
C ASP A 2 -12.65 -17.54 -0.49
N PHE A 3 -11.64 -17.61 -1.35
CA PHE A 3 -10.75 -16.49 -1.64
C PHE A 3 -11.15 -15.85 -2.97
N VAL A 4 -11.31 -14.52 -2.96
CA VAL A 4 -11.62 -13.74 -4.16
C VAL A 4 -10.50 -12.73 -4.39
N ASN A 5 -9.78 -12.87 -5.50
CA ASN A 5 -8.77 -11.90 -5.91
C ASN A 5 -9.37 -10.90 -6.90
N VAL A 6 -9.56 -9.65 -6.45
CA VAL A 6 -9.97 -8.54 -7.32
C VAL A 6 -8.79 -7.66 -7.75
N SER A 7 -7.57 -7.99 -7.34
CA SER A 7 -6.36 -7.19 -7.57
C SER A 7 -5.94 -7.19 -9.04
N ARG A 8 -5.39 -6.06 -9.49
CA ARG A 8 -4.83 -5.89 -10.83
C ARG A 8 -3.41 -5.32 -10.74
N SER A 9 -2.51 -5.78 -11.61
CA SER A 9 -1.15 -5.24 -11.67
C SER A 9 -1.19 -3.78 -12.09
N GLY A 10 -0.43 -2.92 -11.40
CA GLY A 10 -0.35 -1.50 -11.69
C GLY A 10 -1.52 -0.65 -11.20
N ALA A 11 -2.49 -1.23 -10.47
CA ALA A 11 -3.66 -0.51 -9.95
C ALA A 11 -3.26 0.66 -9.03
N LEU A 12 -3.95 1.78 -9.21
CA LEU A 12 -3.90 2.98 -8.39
C LEU A 12 -4.97 2.93 -7.30
N ALA A 13 -4.84 3.77 -6.27
CA ALA A 13 -5.86 3.84 -5.21
C ALA A 13 -7.26 4.15 -5.78
N ALA A 14 -7.35 4.98 -6.82
CA ALA A 14 -8.61 5.29 -7.50
C ALA A 14 -9.23 4.08 -8.21
N ASP A 15 -8.43 3.21 -8.83
CA ASP A 15 -8.91 1.97 -9.46
C ASP A 15 -9.53 1.03 -8.40
N VAL A 16 -8.90 1.00 -7.22
CA VAL A 16 -9.38 0.23 -6.07
C VAL A 16 -10.74 0.77 -5.62
N ALA A 17 -10.87 2.08 -5.42
CA ALA A 17 -12.11 2.71 -4.97
C ALA A 17 -13.27 2.56 -5.96
N GLY A 18 -12.99 2.37 -7.25
CA GLY A 18 -13.99 2.16 -8.30
C GLY A 18 -14.37 0.68 -8.48
N GLU A 19 -13.83 0.08 -9.54
CA GLU A 19 -14.26 -1.25 -10.00
C GLU A 19 -13.93 -2.36 -9.01
N GLN A 20 -12.74 -2.32 -8.38
CA GLN A 20 -12.29 -3.41 -7.52
C GLN A 20 -13.07 -3.43 -6.20
N LEU A 21 -13.36 -2.27 -5.61
CA LEU A 21 -14.24 -2.16 -4.44
C LEU A 21 -15.63 -2.69 -4.77
N SER A 22 -16.20 -2.29 -5.91
CA SER A 22 -17.51 -2.78 -6.35
C SER A 22 -17.53 -4.30 -6.50
N ALA A 23 -16.47 -4.90 -7.03
CA ALA A 23 -16.32 -6.35 -7.13
C ALA A 23 -16.13 -7.03 -5.76
N ALA A 24 -15.31 -6.45 -4.89
CA ALA A 24 -15.06 -6.98 -3.55
C ALA A 24 -16.36 -7.00 -2.72
N ARG A 25 -17.14 -5.92 -2.73
CA ARG A 25 -18.41 -5.83 -1.97
C ARG A 25 -19.44 -6.87 -2.40
N ARG A 26 -19.49 -7.24 -3.69
CA ARG A 26 -20.36 -8.33 -4.18
C ARG A 26 -20.03 -9.69 -3.55
N ALA A 27 -18.77 -9.93 -3.19
CA ALA A 27 -18.35 -11.15 -2.52
C ALA A 27 -18.71 -11.17 -1.02
N ARG A 28 -19.16 -10.04 -0.44
CA ARG A 28 -19.48 -9.88 0.99
C ARG A 28 -18.40 -10.45 1.91
N PRO A 29 -17.15 -9.97 1.80
CA PRO A 29 -16.02 -10.54 2.51
C PRO A 29 -16.12 -10.30 4.01
N GLN A 30 -15.76 -11.32 4.79
CA GLN A 30 -15.51 -11.16 6.23
C GLN A 30 -14.19 -10.43 6.49
N LEU A 31 -13.22 -10.60 5.59
CA LEU A 31 -11.87 -10.04 5.65
C LEU A 31 -11.48 -9.51 4.27
N ALA A 32 -10.95 -8.29 4.19
CA ALA A 32 -10.45 -7.71 2.95
C ALA A 32 -9.08 -7.06 3.14
N SER A 33 -8.11 -7.44 2.31
CA SER A 33 -6.79 -6.80 2.30
C SER A 33 -6.77 -5.64 1.32
N VAL A 34 -6.48 -4.44 1.83
CA VAL A 34 -6.35 -3.20 1.07
C VAL A 34 -4.92 -2.70 1.22
N VAL A 35 -4.06 -3.14 0.30
CA VAL A 35 -2.64 -2.77 0.24
C VAL A 35 -2.37 -2.14 -1.12
N VAL A 36 -2.43 -0.81 -1.17
CA VAL A 36 -2.31 0.00 -2.39
C VAL A 36 -1.61 1.32 -2.08
N GLY A 37 -1.13 2.02 -3.11
CA GLY A 37 -0.54 3.36 -3.00
C GLY A 37 0.88 3.46 -3.55
N MET A 38 1.63 2.35 -3.59
CA MET A 38 2.99 2.36 -4.17
C MET A 38 2.97 2.74 -5.66
N ASN A 39 2.03 2.21 -6.44
CA ASN A 39 1.90 2.55 -7.86
C ASN A 39 1.61 4.03 -8.08
N ASP A 40 0.79 4.66 -7.22
CA ASP A 40 0.49 6.08 -7.26
C ASP A 40 1.77 6.92 -7.12
N THR A 41 2.69 6.53 -6.22
CA THR A 41 3.97 7.25 -6.04
C THR A 41 4.86 7.21 -7.29
N LEU A 42 4.65 6.19 -8.13
CA LEU A 42 5.35 5.93 -9.39
C LEU A 42 4.58 6.49 -10.62
N ARG A 43 3.76 7.53 -10.43
CA ARG A 43 3.12 8.30 -11.50
C ARG A 43 3.54 9.76 -11.43
N ASP A 44 3.66 10.42 -12.56
CA ASP A 44 3.86 11.87 -12.58
C ASP A 44 2.66 12.60 -11.95
N SER A 45 1.45 12.09 -12.22
CA SER A 45 0.17 12.60 -11.71
C SER A 45 -0.10 12.33 -10.22
N PHE A 46 0.91 11.99 -9.43
CA PHE A 46 0.75 11.70 -8.00
C PHE A 46 0.11 12.89 -7.28
N ASP A 47 -1.03 12.65 -6.63
CA ASP A 47 -1.74 13.61 -5.79
C ASP A 47 -2.19 12.89 -4.51
N ILE A 48 -1.55 13.23 -3.38
CA ILE A 48 -1.86 12.61 -2.09
C ILE A 48 -3.31 12.81 -1.65
N ARG A 49 -3.97 13.90 -2.09
CA ARG A 49 -5.38 14.13 -1.79
C ARG A 49 -6.26 13.10 -2.48
N ARG A 50 -6.01 12.80 -3.76
CA ARG A 50 -6.73 11.75 -4.50
C ARG A 50 -6.51 10.38 -3.89
N VAL A 51 -5.28 10.08 -3.44
CA VAL A 51 -4.98 8.83 -2.74
C VAL A 51 -5.75 8.74 -1.42
N ALA A 52 -5.80 9.83 -0.64
CA ALA A 52 -6.56 9.89 0.61
C ALA A 52 -8.06 9.72 0.40
N GLU A 53 -8.65 10.41 -0.57
CA GLU A 53 -10.07 10.28 -0.94
C GLU A 53 -10.41 8.84 -1.34
N ALA A 54 -9.58 8.21 -2.17
CA ALA A 54 -9.81 6.86 -2.64
C ALA A 54 -9.66 5.80 -1.52
N LEU A 55 -8.66 5.95 -0.65
CA LEU A 55 -8.47 5.07 0.50
C LEU A 55 -9.59 5.24 1.54
N ASP A 56 -10.04 6.48 1.79
CA ASP A 56 -11.15 6.77 2.69
C ASP A 56 -12.45 6.11 2.19
N ALA A 57 -12.76 6.26 0.91
CA ALA A 57 -13.92 5.62 0.28
C ALA A 57 -13.84 4.09 0.35
N THR A 58 -12.68 3.52 0.03
CA THR A 58 -12.48 2.06 0.00
C THR A 58 -12.60 1.44 1.39
N ILE A 59 -11.82 1.95 2.36
CA ILE A 59 -11.78 1.41 3.71
C ILE A 59 -13.12 1.69 4.40
N GLY A 60 -13.66 2.90 4.26
CA GLY A 60 -14.95 3.29 4.83
C GLY A 60 -16.09 2.41 4.35
N ALA A 61 -16.20 2.16 3.05
CA ALA A 61 -17.26 1.31 2.50
C ALA A 61 -17.16 -0.15 2.98
N LEU A 62 -15.96 -0.74 2.97
CA LEU A 62 -15.77 -2.11 3.46
C LEU A 62 -16.08 -2.22 4.96
N ARG A 63 -15.70 -1.21 5.77
CA ARG A 63 -16.03 -1.21 7.20
C ARG A 63 -17.51 -0.98 7.46
N ALA A 64 -18.19 -0.16 6.66
CA ALA A 64 -19.63 0.00 6.73
C ALA A 64 -20.38 -1.31 6.42
N ASP A 65 -19.82 -2.17 5.58
CA ASP A 65 -20.35 -3.52 5.30
C ASP A 65 -20.02 -4.55 6.41
N GLY A 66 -19.30 -4.15 7.46
CA GLY A 66 -18.88 -5.04 8.55
C GLY A 66 -17.63 -5.88 8.26
N THR A 67 -16.96 -5.69 7.11
CA THR A 67 -15.74 -6.41 6.75
C THR A 67 -14.57 -6.01 7.65
N VAL A 68 -13.78 -6.96 8.15
CA VAL A 68 -12.47 -6.66 8.77
C VAL A 68 -11.49 -6.25 7.68
N VAL A 69 -11.00 -5.01 7.72
CA VAL A 69 -10.05 -4.52 6.71
C VAL A 69 -8.63 -4.69 7.22
N LEU A 70 -7.76 -5.26 6.39
CA LEU A 70 -6.33 -5.37 6.59
C LEU A 70 -5.63 -4.30 5.77
N THR A 71 -4.72 -3.55 6.38
CA THR A 71 -3.92 -2.51 5.71
C THR A 71 -2.47 -2.62 6.10
N ALA A 72 -1.59 -2.01 5.30
CA ALA A 72 -0.17 -2.09 5.53
C ALA A 72 0.55 -0.83 5.05
N CYS A 73 1.55 -0.37 5.80
CA CYS A 73 2.51 0.61 5.31
C CYS A 73 3.44 -0.06 4.29
N LEU A 74 3.83 0.64 3.23
CA LEU A 74 4.71 0.09 2.20
C LEU A 74 6.11 0.73 2.24
N PRO A 75 7.17 -0.05 1.92
CA PRO A 75 8.54 0.45 1.86
C PRO A 75 8.75 1.48 0.74
N ASP A 76 9.82 2.27 0.86
CA ASP A 76 10.23 3.26 -0.13
C ASP A 76 10.61 2.59 -1.47
N PRO A 77 9.82 2.80 -2.55
CA PRO A 77 10.05 2.13 -3.82
C PRO A 77 11.37 2.56 -4.49
N GLY A 78 11.85 3.79 -4.25
CA GLY A 78 13.11 4.26 -4.79
C GLY A 78 14.31 3.51 -4.19
N ARG A 79 14.27 3.24 -2.88
CA ARG A 79 15.27 2.41 -2.21
C ARG A 79 15.21 0.95 -2.64
N MET A 80 14.00 0.39 -2.80
CA MET A 80 13.83 -0.99 -3.25
C MET A 80 14.42 -1.24 -4.64
N LEU A 81 14.23 -0.27 -5.54
CA LEU A 81 14.78 -0.26 -6.89
C LEU A 81 16.28 0.07 -6.94
N GLY A 82 16.90 0.45 -5.81
CA GLY A 82 18.32 0.82 -5.77
C GLY A 82 18.64 2.12 -6.51
N LEU A 83 17.68 3.06 -6.58
CA LEU A 83 17.88 4.33 -7.27
C LEU A 83 18.87 5.22 -6.50
N PRO A 84 19.65 6.07 -7.19
CA PRO A 84 20.42 7.13 -6.56
C PRO A 84 19.54 8.01 -5.67
N GLU A 85 20.11 8.54 -4.57
CA GLU A 85 19.37 9.32 -3.56
C GLU A 85 18.63 10.55 -4.14
N ALA A 86 19.10 11.11 -5.26
CA ALA A 86 18.41 12.20 -5.95
C ALA A 86 17.03 11.78 -6.52
N LEU A 87 16.88 10.51 -6.89
CA LEU A 87 15.64 9.93 -7.41
C LEU A 87 14.85 9.20 -6.31
N ALA A 88 15.55 8.53 -5.39
CA ALA A 88 14.93 7.82 -4.28
C ALA A 88 14.25 8.77 -3.28
N GLY A 89 14.90 9.90 -2.93
CA GLY A 89 14.37 10.87 -1.97
C GLY A 89 12.95 11.36 -2.27
N PRO A 90 12.65 11.83 -3.50
CA PRO A 90 11.30 12.21 -3.90
C PRO A 90 10.26 11.08 -3.80
N LEU A 91 10.60 9.87 -4.27
CA LEU A 91 9.69 8.72 -4.19
C LEU A 91 9.44 8.29 -2.73
N GLY A 92 10.48 8.30 -1.91
CA GLY A 92 10.38 8.05 -0.48
C GLY A 92 9.50 9.06 0.25
N ARG A 93 9.56 10.35 -0.13
CA ARG A 93 8.63 11.37 0.39
C ARG A 93 7.19 11.05 0.04
N ARG A 94 6.89 10.78 -1.24
CA ARG A 94 5.55 10.40 -1.69
C ARG A 94 5.04 9.17 -0.93
N MET A 95 5.89 8.15 -0.75
CA MET A 95 5.54 6.94 -0.01
C MET A 95 5.28 7.22 1.48
N ARG A 96 6.07 8.09 2.13
CA ARG A 96 5.80 8.54 3.51
C ARG A 96 4.45 9.25 3.62
N ALA A 97 4.07 10.05 2.61
CA ALA A 97 2.76 10.70 2.56
C ALA A 97 1.63 9.68 2.50
N VAL A 98 1.75 8.69 1.60
CA VAL A 98 0.79 7.58 1.48
C VAL A 98 0.70 6.79 2.79
N ASN A 99 1.82 6.42 3.40
CA ASN A 99 1.83 5.69 4.69
C ASN A 99 1.18 6.51 5.81
N THR A 100 1.40 7.83 5.85
CA THR A 100 0.72 8.73 6.81
C THR A 100 -0.79 8.64 6.66
N VAL A 101 -1.29 8.66 5.42
CA VAL A 101 -2.73 8.53 5.12
C VAL A 101 -3.25 7.14 5.51
N VAL A 102 -2.57 6.06 5.11
CA VAL A 102 -2.96 4.69 5.44
C VAL A 102 -3.02 4.49 6.95
N HIS A 103 -2.03 4.96 7.70
CA HIS A 103 -1.99 4.87 9.15
C HIS A 103 -3.18 5.60 9.79
N ALA A 104 -3.42 6.85 9.40
CA ALA A 104 -4.51 7.65 9.93
C ALA A 104 -5.89 7.03 9.62
N LEU A 105 -6.12 6.57 8.39
CA LEU A 105 -7.37 5.93 7.99
C LEU A 105 -7.55 4.57 8.65
N SER A 106 -6.48 3.82 8.85
CA SER A 106 -6.53 2.54 9.57
C SER A 106 -6.98 2.74 11.02
N GLY A 107 -6.45 3.75 11.70
CA GLY A 107 -6.90 4.13 13.04
C GLY A 107 -8.35 4.61 13.05
N ARG A 108 -8.72 5.50 12.12
CA ARG A 108 -10.08 6.06 11.99
C ARG A 108 -11.15 4.98 11.79
N TYR A 109 -10.85 3.95 11.00
CA TYR A 109 -11.81 2.91 10.61
C TYR A 109 -11.64 1.59 11.37
N GLY A 110 -10.68 1.51 12.29
CA GLY A 110 -10.40 0.30 13.08
C GLY A 110 -9.81 -0.86 12.27
N ALA A 111 -9.15 -0.58 11.15
CA ALA A 111 -8.49 -1.60 10.34
C ALA A 111 -7.38 -2.31 11.12
N VAL A 112 -7.06 -3.55 10.74
CA VAL A 112 -5.90 -4.29 11.23
C VAL A 112 -4.71 -3.83 10.39
N HIS A 113 -3.85 -3.04 11.01
CA HIS A 113 -2.75 -2.37 10.32
C HIS A 113 -1.41 -3.02 10.68
N VAL A 114 -0.62 -3.36 9.66
CA VAL A 114 0.75 -3.86 9.81
C VAL A 114 1.75 -2.81 9.34
N GLU A 115 2.72 -2.50 10.19
CA GLU A 115 3.84 -1.63 9.83
C GLU A 115 4.94 -2.48 9.16
N LEU A 116 4.93 -2.59 7.81
CA LEU A 116 5.97 -3.37 7.14
C LEU A 116 7.32 -2.66 7.18
N THR A 117 7.37 -1.33 7.26
CA THR A 117 8.65 -0.61 7.10
C THR A 117 9.66 -0.91 8.21
N GLU A 118 9.17 -1.38 9.36
CA GLU A 118 9.98 -1.78 10.51
C GLU A 118 10.35 -3.27 10.51
N GLN A 119 9.83 -4.05 9.56
CA GLN A 119 10.05 -5.49 9.52
C GLN A 119 11.43 -5.83 8.95
N SER A 120 12.20 -6.64 9.68
CA SER A 120 13.57 -7.00 9.32
C SER A 120 13.66 -7.69 7.95
N TRP A 121 12.65 -8.46 7.58
CA TRP A 121 12.60 -9.19 6.31
C TRP A 121 12.37 -8.29 5.09
N VAL A 122 11.92 -7.04 5.26
CA VAL A 122 11.72 -6.12 4.13
C VAL A 122 13.05 -5.77 3.44
N MET A 123 14.18 -5.87 4.15
CA MET A 123 15.51 -5.73 3.55
C MET A 123 16.03 -7.03 2.91
N ASP A 124 15.42 -8.17 3.20
CA ASP A 124 15.81 -9.46 2.62
C ASP A 124 15.43 -9.50 1.13
N ARG A 125 16.44 -9.70 0.28
CA ARG A 125 16.22 -9.80 -1.17
C ARG A 125 15.34 -10.99 -1.55
N ALA A 126 15.35 -12.07 -0.77
CA ALA A 126 14.55 -13.27 -1.03
C ALA A 126 13.05 -13.04 -0.80
N ALA A 127 12.67 -12.04 0.01
CA ALA A 127 11.28 -11.65 0.22
C ALA A 127 10.67 -10.89 -0.97
N TRP A 128 11.47 -10.51 -1.96
CA TRP A 128 11.04 -9.73 -3.12
C TRP A 128 11.28 -10.49 -4.42
N SER A 129 10.40 -10.23 -5.38
CA SER A 129 10.55 -10.72 -6.74
C SER A 129 11.76 -10.06 -7.43
N VAL A 130 12.05 -10.52 -8.65
CA VAL A 130 13.16 -10.03 -9.47
C VAL A 130 13.07 -8.53 -9.77
N ASP A 131 11.86 -7.97 -9.80
CA ASP A 131 11.61 -6.55 -10.01
C ASP A 131 11.80 -5.67 -8.77
N ARG A 132 12.08 -6.30 -7.62
CA ARG A 132 12.30 -5.64 -6.33
C ARG A 132 11.10 -4.88 -5.77
N LEU A 133 9.94 -4.89 -6.42
CA LEU A 133 8.75 -4.15 -5.97
C LEU A 133 7.65 -5.09 -5.50
N HIS A 134 7.48 -6.22 -6.18
CA HIS A 134 6.48 -7.22 -5.79
C HIS A 134 7.07 -8.20 -4.78
N PRO A 135 6.33 -8.61 -3.74
CA PRO A 135 6.76 -9.68 -2.86
C PRO A 135 6.97 -11.00 -3.63
N SER A 136 7.96 -11.78 -3.23
CA SER A 136 8.08 -13.18 -3.66
C SER A 136 7.05 -14.05 -2.92
N GLU A 137 7.00 -15.36 -3.21
CA GLU A 137 6.21 -16.30 -2.38
C GLU A 137 6.58 -16.17 -0.89
N LEU A 138 7.88 -16.09 -0.58
CA LEU A 138 8.35 -15.88 0.79
C LEU A 138 7.80 -14.57 1.37
N GLY A 139 7.90 -13.46 0.62
CA GLY A 139 7.39 -12.16 1.06
C GLY A 139 5.88 -12.17 1.33
N HIS A 140 5.11 -12.83 0.47
CA HIS A 140 3.67 -13.02 0.68
C HIS A 140 3.37 -13.84 1.95
N ARG A 141 4.13 -14.91 2.20
CA ARG A 141 3.98 -15.74 3.41
C ARG A 141 4.36 -14.98 4.68
N LEU A 142 5.43 -14.20 4.64
CA LEU A 142 5.85 -13.35 5.76
C LEU A 142 4.79 -12.28 6.06
N LEU A 143 4.28 -11.59 5.05
CA LEU A 143 3.18 -10.63 5.23
C LEU A 143 1.91 -11.31 5.77
N ALA A 144 1.57 -12.51 5.29
CA ALA A 144 0.45 -13.27 5.81
C ALA A 144 0.63 -13.64 7.29
N ARG A 145 1.86 -13.95 7.73
CA ARG A 145 2.18 -14.18 9.15
C ARG A 145 2.05 -12.92 9.99
N GLU A 146 2.49 -11.76 9.50
CA GLU A 146 2.30 -10.49 10.21
C GLU A 146 0.81 -10.18 10.41
N PHE A 147 0.00 -10.35 9.36
CA PHE A 147 -1.45 -10.19 9.49
C PHE A 147 -2.08 -11.24 10.41
N HIS A 148 -1.63 -12.49 10.37
CA HIS A 148 -2.09 -13.52 11.30
C HIS A 148 -1.80 -13.13 12.75
N GLY A 149 -0.60 -12.65 13.05
CA GLY A 149 -0.24 -12.15 14.37
C GLY A 149 -1.14 -10.99 14.82
N ALA A 150 -1.35 -10.01 13.95
CA ALA A 150 -2.20 -8.86 14.22
C ALA A 150 -3.69 -9.24 14.42
N LEU A 151 -4.19 -10.22 13.65
CA LEU A 151 -5.54 -10.76 13.80
C LEU A 151 -5.70 -11.60 15.07
N THR A 152 -4.69 -12.39 15.43
CA THR A 152 -4.67 -13.22 16.64
C THR A 152 -4.65 -12.34 17.89
N ALA A 153 -3.87 -11.26 17.89
CA ALA A 153 -3.84 -10.28 18.97
C ALA A 153 -5.21 -9.61 19.23
N ARG A 154 -6.09 -9.58 18.22
CA ARG A 154 -7.47 -9.09 18.32
C ARG A 154 -8.51 -10.20 18.58
N GLY A 155 -8.07 -11.45 18.76
CA GLY A 155 -8.95 -12.61 18.95
C GLY A 155 -9.75 -13.02 17.70
N ILE A 156 -9.38 -12.52 16.51
CA ILE A 156 -10.09 -12.78 15.25
C ILE A 156 -9.57 -14.07 14.61
N ALA A 157 -8.25 -14.21 14.48
CA ALA A 157 -7.63 -15.43 13.98
C ALA A 157 -7.38 -16.43 15.12
N LYS A 158 -7.49 -17.72 14.81
CA LYS A 158 -7.20 -18.84 15.72
C LYS A 158 -6.28 -19.83 15.00
N GLY A 159 -5.51 -20.58 15.77
CA GLY A 159 -4.61 -21.61 15.25
C GLY A 159 -3.23 -21.08 14.87
N ASP A 160 -2.46 -21.96 14.24
CA ASP A 160 -1.06 -21.71 13.92
C ASP A 160 -0.89 -20.68 12.80
N PRO A 161 0.20 -19.89 12.84
CA PRO A 161 0.51 -18.96 11.77
C PRO A 161 0.79 -19.68 10.44
N PRO A 162 0.54 -19.02 9.29
CA PRO A 162 0.89 -19.55 7.98
C PRO A 162 2.34 -20.02 7.90
N ALA A 163 2.57 -21.17 7.25
CA ALA A 163 3.92 -21.69 7.06
C ALA A 163 4.74 -20.79 6.12
N THR A 164 6.00 -20.55 6.47
CA THR A 164 7.00 -19.86 5.62
C THR A 164 7.80 -20.80 4.73
N ALA A 165 7.58 -22.12 4.86
CA ALA A 165 8.13 -23.08 3.92
C ALA A 165 7.62 -22.76 2.51
N LEU A 166 8.51 -22.85 1.52
CA LEU A 166 8.17 -22.59 0.12
C LEU A 166 7.61 -23.87 -0.48
N ASP A 167 6.47 -23.77 -1.15
CA ASP A 167 5.81 -24.91 -1.79
C ASP A 167 5.91 -24.83 -3.32
N GLY A 168 6.33 -23.69 -3.87
CA GLY A 168 6.55 -23.47 -5.30
C GLY A 168 8.00 -23.72 -5.75
N PRO A 169 8.21 -24.05 -7.04
CA PRO A 169 9.55 -24.18 -7.59
C PRO A 169 10.26 -22.82 -7.61
N THR A 170 11.51 -22.77 -7.16
CA THR A 170 12.34 -21.56 -7.27
C THR A 170 12.45 -21.17 -8.75
N PRO A 171 12.06 -19.94 -9.14
CA PRO A 171 12.18 -19.49 -10.52
C PRO A 171 13.63 -19.59 -10.99
N SER A 172 13.87 -20.24 -12.12
CA SER A 172 15.21 -20.32 -12.70
C SER A 172 15.69 -18.91 -13.10
N ARG A 173 17.01 -18.68 -13.09
CA ARG A 173 17.59 -17.40 -13.53
C ARG A 173 17.15 -17.02 -14.95
N ALA A 174 16.97 -18.01 -15.82
CA ALA A 174 16.48 -17.82 -17.19
C ALA A 174 15.00 -17.41 -17.23
N ALA A 175 14.13 -18.01 -16.41
CA ALA A 175 12.72 -17.62 -16.30
C ALA A 175 12.57 -16.20 -15.76
N SER A 176 13.38 -15.84 -14.76
CA SER A 176 13.48 -14.49 -14.21
C SER A 176 13.90 -13.45 -15.25
N ALA A 177 14.94 -13.75 -16.05
CA ALA A 177 15.41 -12.87 -17.12
C ALA A 177 14.36 -12.73 -18.24
N TRP A 178 13.68 -13.82 -18.60
CA TRP A 178 12.62 -13.79 -19.61
C TRP A 178 11.39 -13.01 -19.15
N TRP A 179 11.01 -13.12 -17.87
CA TRP A 179 9.92 -12.33 -17.29
C TRP A 179 10.25 -10.83 -17.31
N MET A 180 11.48 -10.45 -16.93
CA MET A 180 11.95 -9.06 -17.05
C MET A 180 11.91 -8.57 -18.51
N ALA A 181 12.36 -9.39 -19.46
CA ALA A 181 12.42 -9.03 -20.87
C ALA A 181 11.05 -8.89 -21.54
N THR A 182 10.00 -9.53 -21.02
CA THR A 182 8.66 -9.54 -21.63
C THR A 182 7.67 -8.65 -20.89
N ARG A 183 7.52 -8.85 -19.57
CA ARG A 183 6.58 -8.09 -18.72
C ARG A 183 7.24 -6.85 -18.14
N GLY A 184 8.51 -6.94 -17.77
CA GLY A 184 9.30 -5.80 -17.28
C GLY A 184 9.51 -4.73 -18.34
N THR A 185 9.78 -5.10 -19.60
CA THR A 185 10.02 -4.13 -20.69
C THR A 185 8.81 -3.23 -20.96
N ARG A 186 7.57 -3.78 -20.96
CA ARG A 186 6.36 -2.95 -21.12
C ARG A 186 6.17 -2.01 -19.93
N TRP A 187 6.40 -2.50 -18.70
CA TRP A 187 6.36 -1.65 -17.51
C TRP A 187 7.40 -0.53 -17.58
N VAL A 188 8.63 -0.81 -18.02
CA VAL A 188 9.68 0.20 -18.21
C VAL A 188 9.26 1.23 -19.25
N VAL A 189 8.75 0.80 -20.41
CA VAL A 189 8.27 1.71 -21.48
C VAL A 189 7.15 2.61 -20.97
N ASP A 190 6.15 2.05 -20.28
CA ASP A 190 5.05 2.82 -19.72
C ASP A 190 5.58 3.85 -18.71
N ARG A 191 6.52 3.47 -17.83
CA ARG A 191 7.11 4.40 -16.85
C ARG A 191 8.07 5.44 -17.45
N CYS A 192 8.71 5.15 -18.58
CA CYS A 192 9.53 6.13 -19.29
C CYS A 192 8.72 7.34 -19.77
N THR A 193 7.42 7.17 -20.03
CA THR A 193 6.52 8.25 -20.47
C THR A 193 5.69 8.84 -19.32
N ASP A 194 5.33 8.03 -18.33
CA ASP A 194 4.37 8.36 -17.27
C ASP A 194 5.02 8.69 -15.90
N LEU A 195 6.34 8.55 -15.78
CA LEU A 195 7.07 8.82 -14.52
C LEU A 195 8.38 9.57 -14.74
N LEU A 196 9.17 9.15 -15.73
CA LEU A 196 10.56 9.59 -15.86
C LEU A 196 10.73 11.12 -16.00
N PRO A 197 9.95 11.85 -16.82
CA PRO A 197 10.13 13.30 -16.96
C PRO A 197 9.89 14.05 -15.64
N GLY A 198 8.79 13.73 -14.95
CA GLY A 198 8.46 14.32 -13.65
C GLY A 198 9.45 13.96 -12.55
N LEU A 199 9.90 12.71 -12.53
CA LEU A 199 10.88 12.25 -11.56
C LEU A 199 12.24 12.93 -11.74
N LEU A 200 12.66 13.21 -12.99
CA LEU A 200 13.87 13.99 -13.26
C LEU A 200 13.72 15.45 -12.80
N ALA A 201 12.56 16.07 -12.98
CA ALA A 201 12.29 17.41 -12.46
C ALA A 201 12.35 17.45 -10.92
N LEU A 202 11.77 16.44 -10.26
CA LEU A 202 11.85 16.27 -8.81
C LEU A 202 13.29 16.04 -8.35
N ALA A 203 14.09 15.25 -9.08
CA ALA A 203 15.50 15.03 -8.76
C ALA A 203 16.34 16.31 -8.92
N ALA A 204 16.07 17.14 -9.92
CA ALA A 204 16.72 18.43 -10.06
C ALA A 204 16.35 19.37 -8.90
N GLN A 205 15.10 19.36 -8.44
CA GLN A 205 14.69 20.08 -7.24
C GLN A 205 15.38 19.54 -5.99
N GLU A 206 15.43 18.22 -5.83
CA GLU A 206 16.11 17.53 -4.73
C GLU A 206 17.58 17.95 -4.62
N VAL A 207 18.32 17.89 -5.73
CA VAL A 207 19.73 18.31 -5.78
C VAL A 207 19.88 19.78 -5.40
N ARG A 208 19.03 20.67 -5.93
CA ARG A 208 19.08 22.11 -5.60
C ARG A 208 18.85 22.36 -4.10
N HIS A 209 17.86 21.71 -3.50
CA HIS A 209 17.59 21.87 -2.07
C HIS A 209 18.70 21.27 -1.20
N ARG A 210 19.30 20.15 -1.63
CA ARG A 210 20.43 19.52 -0.94
C ARG A 210 21.66 20.42 -0.95
N VAL A 211 22.02 20.97 -2.11
CA VAL A 211 23.14 21.94 -2.25
C VAL A 211 22.92 23.17 -1.38
N ARG A 212 21.66 23.60 -1.21
CA ARG A 212 21.28 24.75 -0.36
C ARG A 212 21.06 24.39 1.12
N GLY A 213 21.19 23.13 1.54
CA GLY A 213 20.90 22.69 2.91
C GLY A 213 19.42 22.79 3.33
N THR A 214 18.50 22.90 2.38
CA THR A 214 17.06 23.15 2.62
C THR A 214 16.17 21.93 2.35
N GLY A 215 16.74 20.72 2.30
CA GLY A 215 15.99 19.48 2.04
C GLY A 215 14.83 19.24 3.01
N HIS A 216 14.98 19.63 4.27
CA HIS A 216 13.94 19.53 5.31
C HIS A 216 12.64 20.28 4.95
N LEU A 217 12.70 21.31 4.10
CA LEU A 217 11.51 22.03 3.65
C LEU A 217 10.63 21.15 2.74
N LEU A 218 11.25 20.29 1.93
CA LEU A 218 10.54 19.33 1.07
C LEU A 218 9.83 18.27 1.91
N ASP A 219 10.51 17.74 2.93
CA ASP A 219 9.91 16.78 3.86
C ASP A 219 8.74 17.41 4.63
N GLY A 220 8.90 18.65 5.09
CA GLY A 220 7.85 19.39 5.78
C GLY A 220 6.64 19.69 4.87
N GLN A 221 6.87 20.02 3.60
CA GLN A 221 5.79 20.27 2.63
C GLN A 221 4.96 19.01 2.39
N GLU A 222 5.62 17.87 2.15
CA GLU A 222 4.93 16.62 1.88
C GLU A 222 4.08 16.16 3.08
N ARG A 223 4.64 16.26 4.30
CA ARG A 223 3.91 15.96 5.53
C ARG A 223 2.69 16.88 5.70
N ARG A 224 2.83 18.18 5.43
CA ARG A 224 1.69 19.12 5.49
C ARG A 224 0.62 18.77 4.45
N ALA A 225 1.02 18.37 3.24
CA ALA A 225 0.09 17.95 2.20
C ALA A 225 -0.72 16.70 2.61
N ALA A 226 -0.07 15.68 3.19
CA ALA A 226 -0.76 14.50 3.71
C ALA A 226 -1.75 14.84 4.84
N LEU A 227 -1.34 15.71 5.77
CA LEU A 227 -2.20 16.16 6.87
C LEU A 227 -3.38 17.00 6.37
N ALA A 228 -3.16 17.89 5.40
CA ALA A 228 -4.21 18.68 4.78
C ALA A 228 -5.21 17.80 4.01
N ALA A 229 -4.71 16.79 3.27
CA ALA A 229 -5.54 15.80 2.60
C ALA A 229 -6.45 15.08 3.60
N LEU A 230 -5.89 14.58 4.71
CA LEU A 230 -6.67 13.93 5.76
C LEU A 230 -7.70 14.86 6.40
N ALA A 231 -7.33 16.12 6.66
CA ALA A 231 -8.23 17.11 7.24
C ALA A 231 -9.39 17.50 6.31
N SER A 232 -9.21 17.35 4.99
CA SER A 232 -10.25 17.62 3.99
C SER A 232 -11.27 16.47 3.83
N LEU A 233 -10.98 15.29 4.36
CA LEU A 233 -11.89 14.16 4.27
C LEU A 233 -13.16 14.41 5.11
N PRO A 234 -14.35 13.97 4.63
CA PRO A 234 -15.57 14.05 5.40
C PRO A 234 -15.39 13.29 6.72
N ARG A 235 -16.07 13.69 7.80
CA ARG A 235 -16.07 12.91 9.04
C ARG A 235 -16.89 11.63 8.83
N PRO A 236 -16.51 10.49 9.44
CA PRO A 236 -17.35 9.31 9.37
C PRO A 236 -18.67 9.64 10.06
N GLU A 237 -19.79 9.34 9.41
CA GLU A 237 -21.10 9.45 10.06
C GLU A 237 -21.05 8.60 11.33
N ALA A 238 -21.49 9.18 12.46
CA ALA A 238 -21.50 8.48 13.73
C ALA A 238 -22.38 7.23 13.57
N GLN A 239 -21.78 6.04 13.65
CA GLN A 239 -22.54 4.80 13.70
C GLN A 239 -23.43 4.87 14.93
N THR A 240 -24.74 5.01 14.73
CA THR A 240 -25.71 4.91 15.81
C THR A 240 -25.62 3.48 16.34
N PRO A 241 -25.29 3.26 17.63
CA PRO A 241 -25.21 1.92 18.17
C PRO A 241 -26.56 1.21 17.97
N PRO A 242 -26.58 -0.10 17.68
CA PRO A 242 -27.83 -0.82 17.56
C PRO A 242 -28.61 -0.66 18.87
N HIS A 243 -29.82 -0.11 18.74
CA HIS A 243 -30.76 0.06 19.84
C HIS A 243 -30.85 -1.27 20.58
N ALA A 244 -30.45 -1.28 21.86
CA ALA A 244 -30.72 -2.39 22.75
C ALA A 244 -32.25 -2.56 22.74
N ALA A 245 -32.72 -3.62 22.09
CA ALA A 245 -34.10 -4.05 22.19
C ALA A 245 -34.33 -4.43 23.66
N THR A 246 -34.95 -3.51 24.37
CA THR A 246 -35.49 -3.67 25.70
C THR A 246 -36.28 -4.97 25.77
N MET A 247 -35.78 -5.93 26.56
CA MET A 247 -36.61 -6.98 27.12
C MET A 247 -37.67 -6.32 28.01
N VAL A 248 -38.93 -6.38 27.60
CA VAL A 248 -40.09 -6.20 28.47
C VAL A 248 -41.15 -7.22 28.06
N GLY A 249 -41.57 -8.04 29.02
CA GLY A 249 -42.86 -8.73 29.03
C GLY A 249 -42.78 -10.23 28.87
#